data_AF-A0A3Q0JJ33-F1
#
_entry.id   AF-A0A3Q0JJ33-F1
#
_cell.length_a   1.000
_cell.length_b   1.000
_cell.length_c   1.000
_cell.angle_alpha   90.00
_cell.angle_beta   90.00
_cell.angle_gamma   90.00
#
_symmetry.space_group_name_H-M   'P 1'
#
loop_
_entity.id
_entity.type
_entity.pdbx_description
1 polymer ?
#
loop_
_entity_poly.entity_id
_entity_poly.type
_entity_poly.pdbx_seq_one_letter_code
_entity_poly.pdbx_strand_id
1 'polypeptide(L)'
;GDHTSVDFYLAVVPPRTEVVVFSVDGSFTASVSVTGRDPKVRAGAVDIVRHWQELGYLIIYITGRPDMQQGRVLSWLSQHNFPHGLVSFADGLSPGFLGHKASYLKSLIQDHGVVIHAAYGSNKDVSVYTSV
;
A
#
# COMPACT_ATOMS: atom_id res chain seq x y z
N GLY A 1 -10.02 -26.14 21.49
CA GLY A 1 -9.52 -25.21 20.47
C GLY A 1 -8.21 -25.76 19.96
N ASP A 2 -7.94 -25.65 18.67
CA ASP A 2 -6.76 -26.22 18.01
C ASP A 2 -5.45 -25.42 18.24
N HIS A 3 -5.46 -24.47 19.16
CA HIS A 3 -4.32 -23.58 19.49
C HIS A 3 -3.82 -22.72 18.32
N THR A 4 -4.65 -22.51 17.29
CA THR A 4 -4.33 -21.57 16.20
C THR A 4 -4.52 -20.12 16.65
N SER A 5 -3.73 -19.20 16.06
CA SER A 5 -3.81 -17.75 16.30
C SER A 5 -3.45 -16.97 15.03
N VAL A 6 -3.83 -15.69 14.96
CA VAL A 6 -3.52 -14.79 13.86
C VAL A 6 -3.25 -13.39 14.40
N ASP A 7 -2.26 -12.70 13.81
CA ASP A 7 -1.99 -11.30 14.10
C ASP A 7 -2.73 -10.40 13.09
N PHE A 8 -3.36 -9.33 13.60
CA PHE A 8 -4.05 -8.33 12.78
C PHE A 8 -3.72 -6.92 13.27
N TYR A 9 -3.52 -6.00 12.32
CA TYR A 9 -3.23 -4.60 12.59
C TYR A 9 -4.46 -3.75 12.26
N LEU A 10 -4.94 -2.98 13.25
CA LEU A 10 -6.05 -2.05 13.12
C LEU A 10 -5.59 -0.62 13.43
N ALA A 11 -6.02 0.34 12.60
CA ALA A 11 -5.91 1.75 12.92
C ALA A 11 -7.30 2.34 13.16
N VAL A 12 -7.48 3.00 14.30
CA VAL A 12 -8.66 3.82 14.61
C VAL A 12 -8.22 5.27 14.49
N VAL A 13 -8.84 6.01 13.57
CA VAL A 13 -8.40 7.37 13.22
C VAL A 13 -9.57 8.37 13.31
N PRO A 14 -9.29 9.66 13.61
CA PRO A 14 -10.31 10.70 13.55
C PRO A 14 -10.91 10.85 12.15
N PRO A 15 -12.17 11.34 12.03
CA PRO A 15 -12.73 11.71 10.75
C PRO A 15 -11.85 12.71 10.01
N ARG A 16 -11.74 12.57 8.68
CA ARG A 16 -10.91 13.41 7.80
C ARG A 16 -9.41 13.33 8.09
N THR A 17 -8.94 12.22 8.66
CA THR A 17 -7.51 11.94 8.77
C THR A 17 -6.87 11.99 7.38
N GLU A 18 -5.79 12.78 7.24
CA GLU A 18 -5.06 12.88 6.00
C GLU A 18 -4.10 11.71 5.82
N VAL A 19 -4.11 11.14 4.61
CA VAL A 19 -3.34 9.94 4.27
C VAL A 19 -2.52 10.16 3.02
N VAL A 20 -1.40 9.46 2.92
CA VAL A 20 -0.60 9.38 1.69
C VAL A 20 -0.52 7.92 1.26
N VAL A 21 -0.85 7.68 0.00
CA VAL A 21 -0.93 6.34 -0.58
C VAL A 21 0.30 6.06 -1.42
N PHE A 22 0.88 4.86 -1.27
CA PHE A 22 1.99 4.40 -2.09
C PHE A 22 1.72 3.02 -2.70
N SER A 23 1.78 2.93 -4.03
CA SER A 23 1.85 1.65 -4.74
C SER A 23 3.19 0.97 -4.46
N VAL A 24 3.21 -0.20 -3.83
CA VAL A 24 4.47 -0.92 -3.55
C VAL A 24 5.15 -1.31 -4.87
N ASP A 25 4.42 -2.00 -5.74
CA ASP A 25 4.92 -2.50 -7.03
C ASP A 25 5.14 -1.38 -8.07
N GLY A 26 4.48 -0.24 -7.90
CA GLY A 26 4.55 0.88 -8.85
C GLY A 26 5.53 1.99 -8.45
N SER A 27 5.72 2.22 -7.14
CA SER A 27 6.50 3.35 -6.62
C SER A 27 7.88 2.93 -6.15
N PHE A 28 8.00 1.78 -5.48
CA PHE A 28 9.21 1.44 -4.73
C PHE A 28 10.11 0.46 -5.43
N THR A 29 9.56 -0.44 -6.24
CA THR A 29 10.36 -1.44 -6.94
C THR A 29 10.90 -0.87 -8.26
N ALA A 30 12.22 -0.97 -8.47
CA ALA A 30 12.90 -0.50 -9.68
C ALA A 30 12.77 -1.45 -10.90
N SER A 31 12.22 -2.65 -10.71
CA SER A 31 11.99 -3.63 -11.77
C SER A 31 10.57 -4.22 -11.71
N VAL A 32 10.01 -4.49 -12.89
CA VAL A 32 8.66 -5.03 -13.11
C VAL A 32 8.76 -6.36 -13.87
N SER A 33 9.32 -7.41 -13.25
CA SER A 33 9.02 -8.83 -13.56
C SER A 33 9.64 -9.75 -12.48
N VAL A 34 8.87 -10.66 -11.83
CA VAL A 34 8.50 -12.07 -12.15
C VAL A 34 9.66 -13.05 -11.86
N THR A 35 9.42 -13.99 -10.93
CA THR A 35 10.30 -15.08 -10.38
C THR A 35 11.43 -14.75 -9.38
N GLY A 36 11.97 -13.52 -9.34
CA GLY A 36 13.15 -13.20 -8.51
C GLY A 36 12.85 -12.77 -7.06
N ARG A 37 13.54 -13.38 -6.09
CA ARG A 37 13.56 -12.99 -4.67
C ARG A 37 14.20 -11.60 -4.55
N ASP A 38 13.49 -10.65 -3.94
CA ASP A 38 13.95 -9.33 -3.52
C ASP A 38 14.10 -8.25 -4.63
N PRO A 39 13.02 -7.51 -4.95
CA PRO A 39 13.10 -6.38 -5.88
C PRO A 39 13.93 -5.23 -5.29
N LYS A 40 14.78 -4.59 -6.12
CA LYS A 40 15.56 -3.44 -5.68
C LYS A 40 14.68 -2.23 -5.37
N VAL A 41 15.01 -1.55 -4.26
CA VAL A 41 14.39 -0.27 -3.86
C VAL A 41 14.83 0.84 -4.83
N ARG A 42 13.86 1.62 -5.30
CA ARG A 42 14.09 2.87 -6.04
C ARG A 42 14.75 3.89 -5.12
N ALA A 43 15.80 4.56 -5.60
CA ALA A 43 16.47 5.61 -4.84
C ALA A 43 15.48 6.69 -4.35
N GLY A 44 15.60 7.08 -3.08
CA GLY A 44 14.72 8.07 -2.43
C GLY A 44 13.33 7.56 -2.03
N ALA A 45 12.97 6.30 -2.33
CA ALA A 45 11.65 5.76 -2.00
C ALA A 45 11.37 5.70 -0.49
N VAL A 46 12.36 5.34 0.32
CA VAL A 46 12.20 5.31 1.77
C VAL A 46 12.11 6.73 2.34
N ASP A 47 12.92 7.65 1.80
CA ASP A 47 13.01 9.03 2.29
C ASP A 47 11.72 9.81 2.02
N ILE A 48 11.08 9.62 0.86
CA ILE A 48 9.80 10.27 0.58
C ILE A 48 8.69 9.77 1.52
N VAL A 49 8.66 8.48 1.83
CA VAL A 49 7.65 7.95 2.76
C VAL A 49 7.91 8.46 4.17
N ARG A 50 9.18 8.51 4.59
CA ARG A 50 9.58 9.04 5.89
C ARG A 50 9.20 10.51 6.02
N HIS A 51 9.44 11.30 4.97
CA HIS A 51 9.06 12.71 4.93
C HIS A 51 7.56 12.90 5.20
N TRP A 52 6.69 12.15 4.51
CA TRP A 52 5.25 12.24 4.75
C TRP A 52 4.84 11.77 6.16
N GLN A 53 5.49 10.72 6.68
CA GLN A 53 5.24 10.26 8.04
C GLN A 53 5.62 11.32 9.08
N GLU A 54 6.77 11.98 8.91
CA GLU A 54 7.26 13.05 9.80
C GLU A 54 6.35 14.28 9.80
N LEU A 55 5.65 14.53 8.68
CA LEU A 55 4.62 15.56 8.59
C LEU A 55 3.28 15.16 9.25
N GLY A 56 3.16 13.93 9.76
CA GLY A 56 1.99 13.45 10.49
C GLY A 56 0.92 12.77 9.63
N TYR A 57 1.20 12.49 8.35
CA TYR A 57 0.27 11.76 7.49
C TYR A 57 0.26 10.27 7.83
N LEU A 58 -0.93 9.67 7.81
CA LEU A 58 -1.04 8.21 7.87
C LEU A 58 -0.57 7.61 6.54
N ILE A 59 0.40 6.71 6.61
CA ILE A 59 0.93 6.01 5.44
C ILE A 59 0.08 4.80 5.11
N ILE A 60 -0.38 4.72 3.85
CA ILE A 60 -1.09 3.56 3.31
C ILE A 60 -0.31 3.00 2.11
N TYR A 61 0.11 1.76 2.21
CA TYR A 61 0.70 0.99 1.13
C TYR A 61 -0.37 0.18 0.41
N ILE A 62 -0.36 0.20 -0.92
CA ILE A 62 -1.24 -0.64 -1.74
C ILE A 62 -0.41 -1.49 -2.70
N THR A 63 -0.71 -2.79 -2.80
CA THR A 63 0.01 -3.71 -3.70
C THR A 63 -0.97 -4.43 -4.63
N GLY A 64 -0.51 -4.68 -5.86
CA GLY A 64 -1.24 -5.55 -6.78
C GLY A 64 -1.02 -7.04 -6.49
N ARG A 65 -0.18 -7.39 -5.52
CA ARG A 65 0.07 -8.78 -5.13
C ARG A 65 -1.11 -9.34 -4.34
N PRO A 66 -1.42 -10.63 -4.51
CA PRO A 66 -2.44 -11.29 -3.71
C PRO A 66 -2.02 -11.38 -2.25
N ASP A 67 -2.99 -11.40 -1.35
CA ASP A 67 -2.87 -11.58 0.11
C ASP A 67 -2.02 -12.80 0.52
N MET A 68 -2.04 -13.89 -0.26
CA MET A 68 -1.14 -15.05 -0.07
C MET A 68 0.35 -14.68 -0.09
N GLN A 69 0.73 -13.51 -0.62
CA GLN A 69 2.10 -12.98 -0.60
C GLN A 69 2.37 -11.98 0.53
N GLN A 70 1.44 -11.80 1.48
CA GLN A 70 1.54 -10.82 2.56
C GLN A 70 2.87 -10.89 3.31
N GLY A 71 3.26 -12.09 3.76
CA GLY A 71 4.52 -12.27 4.49
C GLY A 71 5.76 -11.82 3.69
N ARG A 72 5.74 -11.97 2.35
CA ARG A 72 6.86 -11.53 1.50
C ARG A 72 6.90 -10.01 1.36
N VAL A 73 5.75 -9.37 1.15
CA VAL A 73 5.67 -7.91 1.00
C VAL A 73 6.02 -7.21 2.31
N LEU A 74 5.47 -7.66 3.43
CA LEU A 74 5.76 -7.09 4.75
C LEU A 74 7.23 -7.27 5.14
N SER A 75 7.80 -8.46 4.88
CA SER A 75 9.23 -8.69 5.12
C SER A 75 10.10 -7.77 4.29
N TRP A 76 9.75 -7.54 3.02
CA TRP A 76 10.50 -6.65 2.13
C TRP A 76 10.48 -5.19 2.58
N LEU A 77 9.30 -4.67 2.97
CA LEU A 77 9.16 -3.32 3.51
C LEU A 77 10.01 -3.16 4.79
N SER A 78 9.95 -4.13 5.69
CA SER A 78 10.72 -4.14 6.94
C SER A 78 12.23 -4.23 6.70
N GLN A 79 12.68 -5.15 5.84
CA GLN A 79 14.10 -5.34 5.49
C GLN A 79 14.75 -4.08 4.90
N HIS A 80 13.96 -3.20 4.29
CA HIS A 80 14.44 -1.96 3.68
C HIS A 80 14.07 -0.72 4.49
N ASN A 81 13.62 -0.89 5.74
CA ASN A 81 13.33 0.19 6.68
C ASN A 81 12.29 1.19 6.17
N PHE A 82 11.28 0.71 5.45
CA PHE A 82 10.11 1.53 5.15
C PHE A 82 9.37 1.89 6.45
N PRO A 83 8.90 3.13 6.59
CA PRO A 83 8.05 3.54 7.70
C PRO A 83 6.84 2.62 7.92
N HIS A 84 6.41 2.47 9.17
CA HIS A 84 5.18 1.75 9.47
C HIS A 84 3.96 2.41 8.80
N GLY A 85 3.09 1.58 8.24
CA GLY A 85 1.87 2.00 7.56
C GLY A 85 0.94 0.82 7.35
N LEU A 86 -0.31 1.10 6.99
CA LEU A 86 -1.30 0.08 6.66
C LEU A 86 -0.99 -0.49 5.28
N VAL A 87 -1.18 -1.80 5.08
CA VAL A 87 -0.91 -2.45 3.79
C VAL A 87 -2.17 -3.12 3.27
N SER A 88 -2.61 -2.72 2.09
CA SER A 88 -3.74 -3.30 1.36
C SER A 88 -3.26 -4.15 0.19
N PHE A 89 -3.73 -5.39 0.15
CA PHE A 89 -3.39 -6.39 -0.87
C PHE A 89 -4.52 -6.52 -1.88
N ALA A 90 -4.19 -6.93 -3.10
CA ALA A 90 -5.21 -7.24 -4.09
C ALA A 90 -5.99 -8.48 -3.66
N ASP A 91 -7.32 -8.42 -3.75
CA ASP A 91 -8.17 -9.60 -3.63
C ASP A 91 -7.84 -10.59 -4.77
N GLY A 92 -7.34 -11.78 -4.40
CA GLY A 92 -6.93 -12.83 -5.32
C GLY A 92 -8.06 -13.44 -6.15
N LEU A 93 -9.32 -13.09 -5.88
CA LEU A 93 -10.50 -13.62 -6.54
C LEU A 93 -11.12 -12.69 -7.60
N SER A 94 -10.64 -11.45 -7.74
CA SER A 94 -11.27 -10.44 -8.62
C SER A 94 -10.66 -10.39 -10.03
N PRO A 95 -11.47 -10.34 -11.11
CA PRO A 95 -10.99 -10.22 -12.48
C PRO A 95 -10.58 -8.77 -12.80
N GLY A 96 -9.46 -8.31 -12.25
CA GLY A 96 -8.83 -7.04 -12.67
C GLY A 96 -8.04 -6.32 -11.58
N PHE A 97 -6.70 -6.40 -11.63
CA PHE A 97 -5.79 -5.76 -10.67
C PHE A 97 -5.98 -4.24 -10.49
N LEU A 98 -6.38 -3.52 -11.54
CA LEU A 98 -6.55 -2.05 -11.49
C LEU A 98 -7.86 -1.63 -10.83
N GLY A 99 -8.94 -2.39 -11.04
CA GLY A 99 -10.25 -2.12 -10.42
C GLY A 99 -10.19 -2.22 -8.91
N HIS A 100 -9.39 -3.17 -8.39
CA HIS A 100 -9.19 -3.35 -6.95
C HIS A 100 -8.64 -2.09 -6.26
N LYS A 101 -7.58 -1.48 -6.81
CA LYS A 101 -7.00 -0.27 -6.24
C LYS A 101 -8.00 0.87 -6.23
N ALA A 102 -8.73 1.08 -7.34
CA ALA A 102 -9.75 2.12 -7.43
C ALA A 102 -10.84 1.96 -6.36
N SER A 103 -11.39 0.75 -6.23
CA SER A 103 -12.45 0.45 -5.26
C SER A 103 -11.98 0.62 -3.83
N TYR A 104 -10.76 0.18 -3.51
CA TYR A 104 -10.19 0.36 -2.17
C TYR A 104 -10.02 1.84 -1.82
N LEU A 105 -9.48 2.66 -2.73
CA LEU A 105 -9.35 4.10 -2.49
C LEU A 105 -10.71 4.81 -2.35
N LYS A 106 -11.71 4.41 -3.14
CA LYS A 106 -13.08 4.91 -2.98
C LYS A 106 -13.65 4.56 -1.61
N SER A 107 -13.47 3.32 -1.14
CA SER A 107 -13.93 2.90 0.18
C SER A 107 -13.24 3.67 1.32
N LEU A 108 -11.93 3.92 1.20
CA LEU A 108 -11.20 4.78 2.14
C LEU A 108 -11.85 6.18 2.26
N ILE A 109 -12.19 6.80 1.13
CA ILE A 109 -12.80 8.14 1.12
C ILE A 109 -14.25 8.09 1.61
N GLN A 110 -15.07 7.19 1.05
CA GLN A 110 -16.52 7.19 1.20
C GLN A 110 -16.97 6.53 2.52
N ASP A 111 -16.36 5.41 2.88
CA ASP A 111 -16.80 4.58 4.01
C ASP A 111 -16.00 4.89 5.28
N HIS A 112 -14.72 5.20 5.13
CA HIS A 112 -13.82 5.48 6.27
C HIS A 112 -13.56 6.98 6.50
N GLY A 113 -13.99 7.84 5.57
CA GLY A 113 -13.92 9.30 5.73
C GLY A 113 -12.49 9.85 5.83
N VAL A 114 -11.50 9.15 5.27
CA VAL A 114 -10.12 9.66 5.19
C VAL A 114 -9.95 10.59 3.99
N VAL A 115 -8.95 11.48 4.05
CA VAL A 115 -8.62 12.41 2.97
C VAL A 115 -7.30 11.99 2.34
N ILE A 116 -7.32 11.58 1.08
CA ILE A 116 -6.09 11.24 0.35
C ILE A 116 -5.42 12.54 -0.10
N HIS A 117 -4.28 12.86 0.50
CA HIS A 117 -3.52 14.08 0.20
C HIS A 117 -2.64 13.89 -1.06
N ALA A 118 -2.01 12.73 -1.16
CA ALA A 118 -1.19 12.36 -2.32
C ALA A 118 -1.22 10.84 -2.55
N ALA A 119 -1.04 10.43 -3.80
CA ALA A 119 -0.94 9.03 -4.19
C ALA A 119 0.23 8.83 -5.17
N TYR A 120 1.15 7.93 -4.81
CA TYR A 120 2.34 7.60 -5.59
C TYR A 120 2.17 6.23 -6.25
N GLY A 121 2.55 6.13 -7.52
CA GLY A 121 2.51 4.87 -8.26
C GLY A 121 3.12 4.95 -9.65
N SER A 122 3.02 3.84 -10.38
CA SER A 122 3.41 3.78 -11.78
C SER A 122 2.45 4.56 -12.68
N ASN A 123 2.78 4.74 -13.96
CA ASN A 123 1.86 5.38 -14.92
C ASN A 123 0.46 4.72 -14.99
N LYS A 124 0.38 3.39 -14.77
CA LYS A 124 -0.90 2.66 -14.70
C LYS A 124 -1.68 2.97 -13.43
N ASP A 125 -0.98 3.21 -12.34
CA ASP A 125 -1.57 3.56 -11.06
C ASP A 125 -2.10 5.00 -11.08
N VAL A 126 -1.33 5.94 -11.65
CA VAL A 126 -1.71 7.35 -11.75
C VAL A 126 -3.06 7.51 -12.47
N SER A 127 -3.28 6.81 -13.59
CA SER A 127 -4.58 6.86 -14.29
C SER A 127 -5.75 6.38 -13.42
N VAL A 128 -5.51 5.45 -12.51
CA VAL A 128 -6.52 4.98 -11.54
C VAL A 128 -6.74 6.04 -10.47
N TYR A 129 -5.67 6.58 -9.89
CA TYR A 129 -5.75 7.57 -8.81
C TYR A 129 -6.45 8.86 -9.23
N THR A 130 -6.27 9.30 -10.48
CA THR A 130 -6.95 10.48 -11.02
C THR A 130 -8.45 10.28 -11.26
N SER A 131 -8.94 9.03 -11.21
CA SER A 131 -10.35 8.69 -11.46
C SER A 131 -11.17 8.47 -10.18
N VAL A 132 -10.51 8.57 -9.02
CA VAL A 132 -11.07 8.40 -7.68
C VAL A 132 -11.25 9.79 -7.06
#